data_AF-A0A453HW61-F1
#
_entry.id   AF-A0A453HW61-F1
#
_cell.length_a   1.000
_cell.length_b   1.000
_cell.length_c   1.000
_cell.angle_alpha   90.00
_cell.angle_beta   90.00
_cell.angle_gamma   90.00
#
_symmetry.space_group_name_H-M   'P 1'
#
loop_
_entity.id
_entity.type
_entity.pdbx_description
1 polymer ?
#
loop_
_entity_poly.entity_id
_entity_poly.type
_entity_poly.pdbx_seq_one_letter_code
_entity_poly.pdbx_strand_id
1 'polypeptide(L)' 'MKRYIKNLSAKLEGDDLDVFKKNVESATKYLLSKLKDLQFFVGESMHDDGGVVFAYYKEGAADPTFLYFAHGLKEVKC' A
#
# COMPACT_ATOMS: atom_id res chain seq x y z
N MET A 1 -5.73 -5.11 6.01
CA MET A 1 -5.87 -3.75 5.44
C MET A 1 -6.47 -2.70 6.38
N LYS A 2 -7.68 -2.89 6.94
CA LYS A 2 -8.32 -1.91 7.84
C LYS A 2 -7.43 -1.43 9.01
N ARG A 3 -6.73 -2.37 9.69
CA ARG A 3 -5.80 -2.04 10.77
C ARG A 3 -4.63 -1.17 10.30
N TYR A 4 -4.00 -1.53 9.18
CA TYR A 4 -2.91 -0.75 8.60
C TYR A 4 -3.35 0.68 8.23
N ILE A 5 -4.51 0.83 7.56
CA ILE A 5 -5.04 2.16 7.21
C ILE A 5 -5.26 3.00 8.48
N LYS A 6 -5.84 2.40 9.54
CA LYS A 6 -6.03 3.09 10.82
C LYS A 6 -4.70 3.52 11.45
N ASN A 7 -3.71 2.62 11.48
CA ASN A 7 -2.39 2.90 12.05
C ASN A 7 -1.65 3.97 11.24
N LEU A 8 -1.78 3.95 9.91
CA LEU A 8 -1.15 4.91 9.03
C LEU A 8 -1.81 6.28 9.15
N SER A 9 -3.14 6.35 9.12
CA SER A 9 -3.88 7.61 9.34
C SER A 9 -3.57 8.26 10.69
N ALA A 10 -3.26 7.48 11.73
CA ALA A 10 -2.86 8.02 13.04
C ALA A 10 -1.44 8.62 13.05
N LYS A 11 -0.63 8.33 12.04
CA LYS A 11 0.74 8.85 11.87
C LYS A 11 0.83 10.00 10.85
N LEU A 12 -0.26 10.29 10.13
CA LEU A 12 -0.34 11.37 9.15
C LEU A 12 -1.06 12.57 9.76
N GLU A 13 -0.65 13.76 9.39
CA GLU A 13 -1.22 15.03 9.85
C GLU A 13 -1.40 16.00 8.68
N GLY A 14 -2.26 17.00 8.85
CA GLY A 14 -2.48 18.06 7.86
C GLY A 14 -2.94 17.53 6.50
N ASP A 15 -2.38 18.10 5.43
CA ASP A 15 -2.78 17.84 4.03
C ASP A 15 -2.62 16.36 3.63
N ASP A 16 -1.55 15.70 4.10
CA ASP A 16 -1.30 14.28 3.83
C ASP A 16 -2.40 13.38 4.40
N LEU A 17 -2.96 13.73 5.56
CA LEU A 17 -4.06 12.98 6.16
C LEU A 17 -5.34 13.10 5.34
N ASP A 18 -5.66 14.31 4.87
CA ASP A 18 -6.82 14.58 4.03
C ASP A 18 -6.71 13.88 2.66
N VAL A 19 -5.55 13.99 2.01
CA VAL A 19 -5.24 13.30 0.76
C VAL A 19 -5.32 11.78 0.94
N PHE A 20 -4.74 11.24 2.01
CA PHE A 20 -4.78 9.81 2.27
C PHE A 20 -6.21 9.31 2.49
N LYS A 21 -6.99 9.96 3.36
CA LYS A 21 -8.38 9.58 3.65
C LYS A 21 -9.26 9.63 2.41
N LYS A 22 -9.07 10.63 1.53
CA LYS A 22 -9.83 10.78 0.28
C LYS A 22 -9.54 9.66 -0.71
N ASN A 23 -8.29 9.21 -0.81
CA ASN A 23 -7.86 8.26 -1.85
C ASN A 23 -7.83 6.80 -1.40
N VAL A 24 -7.65 6.53 -0.10
CA VAL A 24 -7.43 5.18 0.42
C VAL A 24 -8.63 4.25 0.20
N GLU A 25 -9.86 4.77 0.22
CA GLU A 25 -11.06 3.98 -0.03
C GLU A 25 -11.09 3.47 -1.47
N SER A 26 -10.86 4.37 -2.44
CA SER A 26 -10.79 4.04 -3.87
C SER A 26 -9.64 3.08 -4.16
N ALA A 27 -8.45 3.34 -3.59
CA ALA A 27 -7.30 2.45 -3.74
C ALA A 27 -7.58 1.06 -3.18
N THR A 28 -8.20 0.96 -2.00
CA THR A 28 -8.55 -0.34 -1.40
C THR A 28 -9.56 -1.09 -2.27
N LYS A 29 -10.56 -0.40 -2.84
CA LYS A 29 -11.55 -0.99 -3.74
C LYS A 29 -10.91 -1.52 -5.03
N TYR A 30 -9.96 -0.77 -5.60
CA TYR A 30 -9.18 -1.19 -6.75
C TYR A 30 -8.34 -2.43 -6.47
N LEU A 31 -7.69 -2.50 -5.30
CA LEU A 31 -6.92 -3.67 -4.90
C LEU A 31 -7.82 -4.90 -4.67
N LEU A 32 -8.99 -4.72 -4.07
CA LEU A 32 -9.96 -5.79 -3.86
C LEU A 32 -10.52 -6.36 -5.17
N SER A 33 -10.72 -5.54 -6.20
CA SER A 33 -11.20 -6.05 -7.49
C SER A 33 -10.16 -6.89 -8.23
N LYS A 34 -8.87 -6.71 -7.93
CA LYS A 34 -7.73 -7.44 -8.50
C LYS A 34 -7.10 -8.44 -7.53
N LEU A 35 -7.81 -8.80 -6.46
CA LEU A 35 -7.26 -9.62 -5.37
C LEU A 35 -6.66 -10.96 -5.86
N LYS A 36 -7.23 -11.55 -6.92
CA LYS A 36 -6.75 -12.82 -7.48
C LYS A 36 -5.44 -12.69 -8.26
N ASP A 37 -5.18 -11.53 -8.83
CA ASP A 37 -4.02 -11.27 -9.68
C ASP A 37 -2.85 -10.65 -8.88
N LEU A 38 -3.14 -10.22 -7.64
CA LEU A 38 -2.17 -9.58 -6.76
C LEU A 38 -1.45 -10.62 -5.89
N GLN A 39 -0.13 -10.50 -5.87
CA GLN A 39 0.74 -11.12 -4.89
C GLN A 39 1.01 -10.13 -3.76
N PHE A 40 1.10 -10.64 -2.53
CA PHE A 40 1.28 -9.84 -1.32
C PHE A 40 2.63 -10.13 -0.69
N PHE A 41 3.36 -9.07 -0.34
CA PHE A 41 4.68 -9.15 0.28
C PHE A 41 4.71 -8.32 1.56
N VAL A 42 5.49 -8.77 2.52
CA VAL A 42 5.77 -8.07 3.78
C VAL A 42 7.27 -7.79 3.88
N GLY A 43 7.65 -6.78 4.66
CA GLY A 43 9.05 -6.49 4.91
C GLY A 43 9.76 -7.64 5.65
N GLU A 44 11.09 -7.61 5.66
CA GLU A 44 11.95 -8.65 6.24
C GLU A 44 11.63 -8.96 7.71
N SER A 45 11.21 -7.94 8.46
CA SER A 45 10.85 -8.07 9.87
C SER A 45 9.52 -8.82 10.12
N MET A 46 8.73 -9.09 9.06
CA MET A 46 7.44 -9.78 9.09
C MET A 46 6.45 -9.23 10.13
N HIS A 47 6.55 -7.94 10.47
CA HIS A 47 5.66 -7.28 11.42
C HIS A 47 4.22 -7.28 10.90
N ASP A 48 3.28 -7.82 11.68
CA ASP A 48 1.87 -7.96 11.33
C ASP A 48 1.12 -6.61 11.27
N ASP A 49 1.71 -5.57 11.86
CA ASP A 49 1.26 -4.18 11.81
C ASP A 49 1.98 -3.34 10.74
N GLY A 50 2.93 -3.95 10.01
CA GLY A 50 3.70 -3.33 8.95
C GLY A 50 2.92 -3.12 7.64
N GLY A 51 3.58 -2.47 6.68
CA GLY A 51 3.06 -2.27 5.33
C GLY A 51 3.07 -3.55 4.52
N VAL A 52 2.01 -3.74 3.72
CA VAL A 52 1.93 -4.79 2.70
C VAL A 52 2.25 -4.16 1.35
N VAL A 53 3.12 -4.81 0.60
CA VAL A 53 3.45 -4.45 -0.78
C VAL A 53 2.69 -5.37 -1.71
N PHE A 54 2.12 -4.82 -2.78
CA PHE A 54 1.39 -5.61 -3.77
C PHE A 54 2.22 -5.73 -5.04
N ALA A 55 2.21 -6.89 -5.67
CA ALA A 55 2.78 -7.06 -7.00
C ALA A 55 1.74 -7.66 -7.94
N TYR A 56 1.73 -7.23 -9.19
CA TYR A 56 0.94 -7.85 -10.24
C TYR A 56 1.69 -7.79 -11.56
N TYR A 57 1.39 -8.73 -12.44
CA TYR A 57 1.86 -8.71 -13.81
C TYR A 57 0.83 -7.97 -14.65
N LYS A 58 1.26 -6.91 -15.34
CA LYS A 58 0.42 -6.28 -16.36
C LYS A 58 0.25 -7.27 -17.52
N GLU A 59 -0.86 -7.19 -18.23
CA GLU A 59 -1.07 -8.05 -19.41
C GLU A 59 0.11 -7.92 -20.39
N GLY A 60 0.71 -9.05 -20.73
CA GLY A 60 1.87 -9.12 -21.63
C GLY A 60 3.21 -8.71 -21.00
N ALA A 61 3.27 -8.38 -19.72
CA ALA A 61 4.52 -8.07 -19.03
C ALA A 61 5.21 -9.34 -18.50
N ALA A 62 6.51 -9.46 -18.77
CA ALA A 62 7.35 -10.47 -18.16
C ALA A 62 7.73 -10.11 -16.70
N ASP A 63 7.73 -8.82 -16.36
CA ASP A 63 8.15 -8.31 -15.06
C ASP A 63 6.95 -7.83 -14.21
N PRO A 64 6.99 -8.06 -12.89
CA PRO A 64 5.96 -7.60 -11.98
C PRO A 64 6.03 -6.09 -11.74
N THR A 65 4.87 -5.44 -11.65
CA THR A 65 4.75 -4.07 -11.13
C THR A 65 4.44 -4.12 -9.64
N PHE A 66 5.29 -3.50 -8.83
CA PHE A 66 5.08 -3.34 -7.40
C PHE A 66 4.32 -2.05 -7.07
N LEU A 67 3.37 -2.14 -6.15
CA LEU A 67 2.56 -1.05 -5.63
C LEU A 67 2.85 -0.86 -4.15
N TYR A 68 3.14 0.38 -3.78
CA TYR A 68 3.44 0.80 -2.41
C TYR A 68 2.50 1.92 -1.99
N PHE A 69 2.14 1.96 -0.71
CA PHE A 69 1.48 3.14 -0.13
C PHE A 69 2.55 4.21 0.14
N ALA A 70 2.59 5.25 -0.68
CA ALA A 70 3.59 6.32 -0.58
C ALA A 70 3.64 6.94 0.82
N HIS A 71 2.49 7.29 1.41
CA HIS A 71 2.41 7.83 2.78
C HIS A 71 2.89 6.85 3.86
N GLY A 72 2.97 5.55 3.56
CA GLY A 72 3.50 4.52 4.45
C GLY A 72 5.00 4.31 4.36
N LEU A 73 5.70 5.06 3.50
CA LEU A 73 7.13 4.97 3.27
C LEU A 73 7.82 6.27 3.70
N LYS A 74 9.07 6.15 4.15
CA LYS A 74 9.94 7.27 4.45
C LYS A 74 11.11 7.27 3.48
N GLU A 75 11.27 8.35 2.73
CA GLU A 75 12.45 8.52 1.88
C GLU A 75 13.70 8.74 2.75
N VAL A 76 14.79 8.05 2.40
CA VAL A 76 16.11 8.22 3.02
C VAL A 76 17.13 8.38 1.90
N LYS A 77 17.81 9.52 1.89
CA LYS A 77 18.94 9.76 0.97
C LYS A 77 20.22 9.25 1.62
N CYS A 78 20.90 8.34 0.94
CA CYS A 78 22.22 7.84 1.33
C CYS A 78 23.33 8.83 0.93
#